data_AF-A0A930P3R5-F1
#
_entry.id   AF-A0A930P3R5-F1
#
_cell.length_a   1.000
_cell.length_b   1.000
_cell.length_c   1.000
_cell.angle_alpha   90.00
_cell.angle_beta   90.00
_cell.angle_gamma   90.00
#
_symmetry.space_group_name_H-M   'P 1'
#
loop_
_entity.id
_entity.type
_entity.pdbx_description
1 polymer ?
#
loop_
_entity_poly.entity_id
_entity_poly.type
_entity_poly.pdbx_seq_one_letter_code
_entity_poly.pdbx_strand_id
1 'polypeptide(L)'
;HKVTNRYRALIDSIPYLEVSMADQFIPKMMFQYTHMSPSNYRNPIKFWATVSEASNILAATYAATGHRWSEKNKQLFKNPFAQFFKVELNFTKIWALAEKSSIAFHANTGAAWAYGNSKVTPYTEQFFVGGANSIRAFNARQIGPGRYRSSYRNRSYVEQTGDLKFQMNLEYRPHLLGSLYGAVFLDAGNVWTLHHDTGREGGQFVFKDAFKQMALGTGVGLRYDLGFFMLRIDWGIALHVPYETGKRGFYNISKLSDANTFHLAIGLPF
;
A
#
# COMPACT_ATOMS: atom_id res chain seq x y z
N HIS A 1 -24.31 9.75 17.35
CA HIS A 1 -24.17 9.61 15.89
C HIS A 1 -25.10 8.50 15.38
N LYS A 2 -25.93 8.75 14.35
CA LYS A 2 -26.78 7.70 13.75
C LYS A 2 -25.94 6.88 12.78
N VAL A 3 -25.54 5.69 13.24
CA VAL A 3 -24.89 4.68 12.42
C VAL A 3 -25.91 4.14 11.41
N THR A 4 -25.55 4.06 10.12
CA THR A 4 -26.46 3.58 9.07
C THR A 4 -26.65 2.06 9.16
N ASN A 5 -27.84 1.57 8.80
CA ASN A 5 -28.12 0.12 8.77
C ASN A 5 -27.13 -0.67 7.89
N ARG A 6 -26.62 -0.02 6.84
CA ARG A 6 -25.60 -0.59 5.95
C ARG A 6 -24.24 -0.80 6.63
N TYR A 7 -23.86 0.08 7.55
CA TYR A 7 -22.61 -0.06 8.31
C TYR A 7 -22.72 -1.16 9.37
N ARG A 8 -23.86 -1.26 10.06
CA ARG A 8 -24.12 -2.36 11.02
C ARG A 8 -24.05 -3.73 10.35
N ALA A 9 -24.72 -3.89 9.20
CA ALA A 9 -24.66 -5.11 8.41
C ALA A 9 -23.25 -5.46 7.88
N LEU A 10 -22.38 -4.45 7.71
CA LEU A 10 -20.98 -4.65 7.32
C LEU A 10 -20.14 -5.16 8.50
N ILE A 11 -20.27 -4.50 9.66
CA ILE A 11 -19.63 -4.89 10.92
C ILE A 11 -20.02 -6.33 11.32
N ASP A 12 -21.32 -6.64 11.32
CA ASP A 12 -21.82 -7.95 11.75
C ASP A 12 -21.28 -9.08 10.87
N SER A 13 -20.95 -8.79 9.61
CA SER A 13 -20.39 -9.77 8.69
C SER A 13 -18.87 -9.95 8.80
N ILE A 14 -18.16 -8.97 9.36
CA ILE A 14 -16.68 -8.95 9.42
C ILE A 14 -16.25 -8.34 10.76
N PRO A 15 -16.03 -9.17 11.80
CA PRO A 15 -15.67 -8.70 13.15
C PRO A 15 -14.43 -7.80 13.19
N TYR A 16 -13.50 -7.98 12.25
CA TYR A 16 -12.33 -7.13 12.08
C TYR A 16 -12.68 -5.64 11.81
N LEU A 17 -13.77 -5.38 11.08
CA LEU A 17 -14.19 -4.02 10.75
C LEU A 17 -14.76 -3.28 11.96
N GLU A 18 -15.32 -4.01 12.92
CA GLU A 18 -15.78 -3.43 14.18
C GLU A 18 -14.62 -2.75 14.92
N VAL A 19 -13.52 -3.47 15.09
CA VAL A 19 -12.37 -3.00 15.87
C VAL A 19 -11.56 -1.96 15.10
N SER A 20 -11.41 -2.12 13.78
CA SER A 20 -10.60 -1.22 12.96
C SER A 20 -11.31 0.09 12.60
N MET A 21 -12.64 0.11 12.57
CA MET A 21 -13.47 1.30 12.29
C MET A 21 -14.15 1.87 13.53
N ALA A 22 -13.86 1.34 14.73
CA ALA A 22 -14.34 1.90 15.98
C ALA A 22 -13.84 3.34 16.20
N ASP A 23 -14.63 4.14 16.92
CA ASP A 23 -14.20 5.44 17.41
C ASP A 23 -12.99 5.26 18.33
N GLN A 24 -11.82 5.67 17.84
CA GLN A 24 -10.57 5.56 18.58
C GLN A 24 -9.70 6.79 18.38
N PHE A 25 -9.04 7.23 19.44
CA PHE A 25 -8.03 8.28 19.33
C PHE A 25 -6.72 7.69 18.83
N ILE A 26 -6.04 8.40 17.93
CA ILE A 26 -4.71 8.02 17.44
C ILE A 26 -3.72 9.19 17.64
N PRO A 27 -3.36 9.54 18.89
CA PRO A 27 -2.28 10.49 19.15
C PRO A 27 -0.98 9.90 18.62
N LYS A 28 -0.44 10.52 17.56
CA LYS A 28 0.66 9.97 16.77
C LYS A 28 1.84 10.92 16.73
N MET A 29 3.02 10.39 16.99
CA MET A 29 4.30 11.03 16.68
C MET A 29 4.83 10.44 15.37
N MET A 30 5.28 11.31 14.46
CA MET A 30 5.84 10.92 13.18
C MET A 30 7.21 11.58 13.01
N PHE A 31 8.21 10.78 12.69
CA PHE A 31 9.52 11.23 12.25
C PHE A 31 9.74 10.81 10.80
N GLN A 32 10.13 11.75 9.96
CA GLN A 32 10.43 11.48 8.55
C GLN A 32 11.83 11.94 8.22
N TYR A 33 12.66 11.01 7.77
CA TYR A 33 13.97 11.30 7.20
C TYR A 33 13.88 11.23 5.69
N THR A 34 14.30 12.30 5.00
CA THR A 34 14.35 12.35 3.54
C THR A 34 15.76 12.70 3.09
N HIS A 35 16.29 11.89 2.18
CA HIS A 35 17.52 12.16 1.46
C HIS A 35 17.21 12.21 -0.04
N MET A 36 17.63 13.28 -0.71
CA MET A 36 17.46 13.43 -2.16
C MET A 36 18.74 14.02 -2.73
N SER A 37 19.32 13.30 -3.69
CA SER A 37 20.42 13.86 -4.46
C SER A 37 19.93 15.00 -5.36
N PRO A 38 20.82 15.95 -5.72
CA PRO A 38 20.51 16.97 -6.72
C PRO A 38 19.97 16.35 -8.02
N SER A 39 18.96 16.98 -8.61
CA SER A 39 18.29 16.48 -9.82
C SER A 39 19.17 16.50 -11.07
N ASN A 40 20.23 17.32 -11.07
CA ASN A 40 21.21 17.41 -12.15
C ASN A 40 22.26 16.28 -12.15
N TYR A 41 22.28 15.43 -11.12
CA TYR A 41 23.15 14.27 -11.11
C TYR A 41 22.71 13.30 -12.19
N ARG A 42 23.67 12.65 -12.86
CA ARG A 42 23.37 11.67 -13.92
C ARG A 42 22.47 10.53 -13.43
N ASN A 43 22.64 10.10 -12.18
CA ASN A 43 21.93 8.96 -11.60
C ASN A 43 21.40 9.31 -10.19
N PRO A 44 20.40 10.19 -10.05
CA PRO A 44 19.95 10.68 -8.75
C PRO A 44 19.26 9.58 -7.93
N ILE A 45 19.33 9.72 -6.62
CA ILE A 45 18.61 8.89 -5.65
C ILE A 45 17.67 9.74 -4.81
N LYS A 46 16.54 9.13 -4.42
CA LYS A 46 15.63 9.65 -3.42
C LYS A 46 15.31 8.53 -2.44
N PHE A 47 15.48 8.81 -1.16
CA PHE A 47 15.17 7.92 -0.07
C PHE A 47 14.33 8.66 0.96
N TRP A 48 13.31 8.01 1.48
CA TRP A 48 12.38 8.56 2.47
C TRP A 48 11.98 7.45 3.42
N ALA A 49 12.31 7.63 4.69
CA ALA A 49 11.97 6.75 5.78
C ALA A 49 11.04 7.48 6.73
N THR A 50 9.88 6.90 6.98
CA THR A 50 8.89 7.43 7.92
C THR A 50 8.75 6.42 9.06
N VAL A 51 8.93 6.89 10.28
CA VAL A 51 8.68 6.13 11.51
C VAL A 51 7.55 6.83 12.23
N SER A 52 6.50 6.09 12.57
CA SER A 52 5.35 6.58 13.31
C SER A 52 5.11 5.72 14.52
N GLU A 53 4.80 6.37 15.62
CA GLU A 53 4.48 5.76 16.89
C GLU A 53 3.19 6.38 17.40
N ALA A 54 2.25 5.55 17.85
CA ALA A 54 0.98 6.03 18.37
C ALA A 54 0.78 5.65 19.84
N SER A 55 0.48 6.66 20.66
CA SER A 55 0.01 6.55 22.04
C SER A 55 0.97 5.96 23.09
N ASN A 56 2.28 5.85 22.85
CA ASN A 56 3.23 5.37 23.86
C ASN A 56 3.39 6.34 25.02
N ILE A 57 3.37 7.64 24.77
CA ILE A 57 3.39 8.65 25.85
C ILE A 57 2.16 8.48 26.75
N LEU A 58 0.98 8.27 26.16
CA LEU A 58 -0.24 8.01 26.91
C LEU A 58 -0.17 6.68 27.67
N ALA A 59 0.30 5.62 27.02
CA ALA A 59 0.51 4.33 27.68
C ALA A 59 1.51 4.44 28.86
N ALA A 60 2.54 5.27 28.75
CA ALA A 60 3.49 5.55 29.83
C ALA A 60 2.84 6.30 31.00
N THR A 61 1.98 7.29 30.72
CA THR A 61 1.22 7.97 31.79
C THR A 61 0.29 7.02 32.53
N TYR A 62 -0.38 6.11 31.82
CA TYR A 62 -1.20 5.06 32.44
C TYR A 62 -0.37 4.09 33.28
N ALA A 63 0.83 3.73 32.81
CA ALA A 63 1.74 2.89 33.57
C ALA A 63 2.21 3.55 34.88
N ALA A 64 2.46 4.86 34.85
CA ALA A 64 2.80 5.64 36.04
C ALA A 64 1.64 5.70 37.06
N THR A 65 0.38 5.59 36.62
CA THR A 65 -0.80 5.54 37.48
C THR A 65 -1.25 4.10 37.82
N GLY A 66 -0.35 3.12 37.71
CA GLY A 66 -0.58 1.75 38.19
C GLY A 66 -1.22 0.77 37.20
N HIS A 67 -1.48 1.18 35.95
CA HIS A 67 -2.03 0.29 34.93
C HIS A 67 -0.92 -0.50 34.23
N ARG A 68 -1.22 -1.71 33.74
CA ARG A 68 -0.20 -2.48 33.00
C ARG A 68 -0.03 -1.93 31.59
N TRP A 69 1.19 -1.98 31.04
CA TRP A 69 1.44 -1.55 29.66
C TRP A 69 0.59 -2.32 28.64
N SER A 70 0.44 -3.63 28.86
CA SER A 70 -0.34 -4.57 28.04
C SER A 70 -1.85 -4.54 28.29
N GLU A 71 -2.31 -3.77 29.29
CA GLU A 71 -3.72 -3.61 29.60
C GLU A 71 -4.48 -3.03 28.40
N LYS A 72 -5.66 -3.57 28.15
CA LYS A 72 -6.54 -3.17 27.05
C LYS A 72 -7.60 -2.20 27.55
N ASN A 73 -8.24 -1.49 26.63
CA ASN A 73 -9.33 -0.55 26.90
C ASN A 73 -8.94 0.68 27.74
N LYS A 74 -7.67 1.07 27.74
CA LYS A 74 -7.24 2.39 28.24
C LYS A 74 -7.83 3.48 27.35
N GLN A 75 -8.31 4.55 27.96
CA GLN A 75 -9.12 5.56 27.28
C GLN A 75 -8.50 6.95 27.29
N LEU A 76 -8.84 7.75 26.29
CA LEU A 76 -8.61 9.19 26.26
C LEU A 76 -9.96 9.83 25.87
N PHE A 77 -10.42 10.79 26.68
CA PHE A 77 -11.74 11.44 26.48
C PHE A 77 -12.89 10.44 26.24
N LYS A 78 -12.97 9.37 27.04
CA LYS A 78 -13.97 8.28 26.98
C LYS A 78 -13.90 7.35 25.76
N ASN A 79 -12.91 7.50 24.89
CA ASN A 79 -12.70 6.60 23.75
C ASN A 79 -11.40 5.81 23.94
N PRO A 80 -11.34 4.53 23.52
CA PRO A 80 -10.07 3.80 23.50
C PRO A 80 -9.07 4.49 22.55
N PHE A 81 -7.78 4.39 22.85
CA PHE A 81 -6.73 4.89 21.96
C PHE A 81 -5.99 3.75 21.25
N ALA A 82 -5.62 3.99 19.99
CA ALA A 82 -4.83 3.05 19.21
C ALA A 82 -3.34 3.12 19.60
N GLN A 83 -2.72 1.97 19.82
CA GLN A 83 -1.30 1.88 20.12
C GLN A 83 -0.59 0.97 19.12
N PHE A 84 0.31 1.55 18.33
CA PHE A 84 1.04 0.86 17.28
C PHE A 84 2.37 1.54 16.96
N PHE A 85 3.21 0.83 16.22
CA PHE A 85 4.45 1.31 15.64
C PHE A 85 4.41 1.02 14.14
N LYS A 86 4.80 1.99 13.32
CA LYS A 86 4.75 1.87 11.87
C LYS A 86 6.03 2.41 11.26
N VAL A 87 6.61 1.66 10.34
CA VAL A 87 7.76 2.07 9.54
C VAL A 87 7.36 1.95 8.08
N GLU A 88 7.71 2.96 7.30
CA GLU A 88 7.57 2.96 5.85
C GLU A 88 8.85 3.48 5.24
N LEU A 89 9.45 2.67 4.38
CA LEU A 89 10.65 2.98 3.65
C LEU A 89 10.30 3.09 2.18
N ASN A 90 10.77 4.13 1.53
CA ASN A 90 10.83 4.10 0.09
C ASN A 90 12.12 4.65 -0.50
N PHE A 91 12.39 4.14 -1.68
CA PHE A 91 13.63 4.35 -2.39
C PHE A 91 13.32 4.45 -3.88
N THR A 92 13.80 5.51 -4.51
CA THR A 92 13.74 5.72 -5.95
C THR A 92 15.15 5.93 -6.46
N LYS A 93 15.53 5.18 -7.50
CA LYS A 93 16.79 5.32 -8.22
C LYS A 93 16.50 5.57 -9.69
N ILE A 94 17.14 6.58 -10.25
CA ILE A 94 17.09 6.84 -11.69
C ILE A 94 18.49 6.59 -12.26
N TRP A 95 18.54 5.91 -13.41
CA TRP A 95 19.74 5.76 -14.22
C TRP A 95 19.52 6.45 -15.56
N ALA A 96 20.35 7.44 -15.90
CA ALA A 96 20.33 8.04 -17.23
C ALA A 96 21.08 7.13 -18.22
N LEU A 97 20.35 6.60 -19.21
CA LEU A 97 20.89 5.76 -20.28
C LEU A 97 21.45 6.60 -21.43
N ALA A 98 20.75 7.68 -21.77
CA ALA A 98 21.15 8.66 -22.78
C ALA A 98 20.72 10.06 -22.30
N GLU A 99 20.97 11.10 -23.09
CA GLU A 99 20.63 12.48 -22.73
C GLU A 99 19.15 12.66 -22.36
N LYS A 100 18.25 11.91 -23.00
CA LYS A 100 16.79 12.02 -22.80
C LYS A 100 16.10 10.69 -22.46
N SER A 101 16.85 9.63 -22.17
CA SER A 101 16.29 8.32 -21.84
C SER A 101 16.80 7.83 -20.49
N SER A 102 15.91 7.27 -19.68
CA SER A 102 16.25 6.79 -18.33
C SER A 102 15.55 5.50 -17.96
N ILE A 103 16.12 4.79 -16.97
CA ILE A 103 15.42 3.75 -16.22
C ILE A 103 15.16 4.30 -14.83
N ALA A 104 13.94 4.16 -14.34
CA ALA A 104 13.55 4.49 -12.99
C ALA A 104 13.15 3.23 -12.25
N PHE A 105 13.78 2.98 -11.10
CA PHE A 105 13.39 1.96 -10.16
C PHE A 105 12.81 2.61 -8.91
N HIS A 106 11.75 2.04 -8.39
CA HIS A 106 11.18 2.41 -7.10
C HIS A 106 10.88 1.16 -6.29
N ALA A 107 11.12 1.23 -5.00
CA ALA A 107 10.70 0.24 -4.03
C ALA A 107 10.09 0.95 -2.82
N ASN A 108 8.98 0.42 -2.33
CA ASN A 108 8.33 0.86 -1.11
C ASN A 108 8.00 -0.38 -0.27
N THR A 109 8.41 -0.36 0.99
CA THR A 109 8.14 -1.42 1.95
C THR A 109 7.69 -0.79 3.26
N GLY A 110 6.79 -1.46 3.96
CA GLY A 110 6.24 -0.93 5.20
C GLY A 110 5.75 -2.02 6.12
N ALA A 111 5.77 -1.72 7.42
CA ALA A 111 5.27 -2.59 8.47
C ALA A 111 4.57 -1.75 9.54
N ALA A 112 3.38 -2.15 9.95
CA ALA A 112 2.61 -1.55 11.03
C ALA A 112 2.26 -2.63 12.06
N TRP A 113 2.73 -2.47 13.29
CA TRP A 113 2.56 -3.43 14.36
C TRP A 113 1.74 -2.80 15.49
N ALA A 114 0.55 -3.32 15.74
CA ALA A 114 -0.27 -2.94 16.89
C ALA A 114 0.13 -3.71 18.16
N TYR A 115 0.15 -3.03 19.30
CA TYR A 115 0.54 -3.61 20.59
C TYR A 115 -0.09 -2.85 21.76
N GLY A 116 0.20 -3.26 23.00
CA GLY A 116 -0.22 -2.53 24.19
C GLY A 116 -1.74 -2.43 24.28
N ASN A 117 -2.31 -1.25 24.11
CA ASN A 117 -3.76 -1.03 24.14
C ASN A 117 -4.53 -1.61 22.94
N SER A 118 -3.85 -1.91 21.82
CA SER A 118 -4.48 -2.38 20.57
C SER A 118 -4.07 -3.80 20.21
N LYS A 119 -4.97 -4.52 19.54
CA LYS A 119 -4.68 -5.84 18.94
C LYS A 119 -4.50 -5.76 17.42
N VAL A 120 -5.01 -4.70 16.81
CA VAL A 120 -5.11 -4.53 15.36
C VAL A 120 -4.72 -3.09 15.03
N THR A 121 -4.02 -2.90 13.92
CA THR A 121 -3.68 -1.57 13.40
C THR A 121 -4.96 -0.88 12.91
N PRO A 122 -5.22 0.38 13.27
CA PRO A 122 -6.33 1.14 12.72
C PRO A 122 -6.37 1.08 11.20
N TYR A 123 -7.55 0.92 10.61
CA TYR A 123 -7.70 0.78 9.17
C TYR A 123 -7.08 1.95 8.38
N THR A 124 -7.18 3.17 8.91
CA THR A 124 -6.59 4.39 8.31
C THR A 124 -5.06 4.38 8.28
N GLU A 125 -4.42 3.53 9.08
CA GLU A 125 -2.96 3.43 9.21
C GLU A 125 -2.41 2.18 8.52
N GLN A 126 -3.27 1.30 8.00
CA GLN A 126 -2.86 0.15 7.21
C GLN A 126 -2.44 0.52 5.78
N PHE A 127 -1.71 -0.40 5.17
CA PHE A 127 -1.20 -0.26 3.83
C PHE A 127 -2.15 -0.84 2.79
N PHE A 128 -2.06 -0.33 1.57
CA PHE A 128 -2.69 -0.91 0.39
C PHE A 128 -1.77 -0.73 -0.83
N VAL A 129 -2.09 -1.46 -1.90
CA VAL A 129 -1.41 -1.38 -3.20
C VAL A 129 -2.42 -1.29 -4.36
N GLY A 130 -1.91 -0.99 -5.55
CA GLY A 130 -2.70 -0.79 -6.77
C GLY A 130 -3.02 0.67 -7.06
N GLY A 131 -3.31 0.96 -8.32
CA GLY A 131 -3.61 2.29 -8.84
C GLY A 131 -2.42 2.95 -9.54
N ALA A 132 -2.63 4.18 -10.02
CA ALA A 132 -1.70 4.87 -10.91
C ALA A 132 -0.29 5.08 -10.36
N ASN A 133 -0.11 5.17 -9.04
CA ASN A 133 1.18 5.41 -8.37
C ASN A 133 1.67 4.20 -7.56
N SER A 134 1.17 3.01 -7.87
CA SER A 134 1.55 1.74 -7.23
C SER A 134 1.65 0.68 -8.32
N ILE A 135 0.74 -0.29 -8.36
CA ILE A 135 0.71 -1.33 -9.41
C ILE A 135 -0.35 -0.95 -10.43
N ARG A 136 0.08 -0.43 -11.59
CA ARG A 136 -0.81 0.20 -12.59
C ARG A 136 -1.70 -0.77 -13.36
N ALA A 137 -1.41 -2.07 -13.28
CA ALA A 137 -2.26 -3.11 -13.82
C ALA A 137 -3.56 -3.32 -13.01
N PHE A 138 -3.64 -2.78 -11.79
CA PHE A 138 -4.78 -2.96 -10.89
C PHE A 138 -5.29 -1.61 -10.40
N ASN A 139 -6.59 -1.50 -10.11
CA ASN A 139 -7.11 -0.29 -9.47
C ASN A 139 -6.65 -0.20 -8.01
N ALA A 140 -6.79 0.98 -7.43
CA ALA A 140 -6.45 1.20 -6.02
C ALA A 140 -7.21 0.22 -5.11
N ARG A 141 -6.48 -0.41 -4.17
CA ARG A 141 -7.04 -1.33 -3.16
C ARG A 141 -7.72 -2.57 -3.76
N GLN A 142 -7.12 -3.11 -4.81
CA GLN A 142 -7.57 -4.35 -5.47
C GLN A 142 -6.66 -5.57 -5.25
N ILE A 143 -5.51 -5.38 -4.61
CA ILE A 143 -4.57 -6.45 -4.31
C ILE A 143 -4.36 -6.59 -2.80
N GLY A 144 -4.44 -7.84 -2.34
CA GLY A 144 -4.14 -8.25 -0.98
C GLY A 144 -5.33 -8.17 -0.01
N PRO A 145 -5.09 -8.47 1.28
CA PRO A 145 -3.84 -9.00 1.81
C PRO A 145 -3.53 -10.43 1.35
N GLY A 146 -2.25 -10.75 1.11
CA GLY A 146 -1.82 -12.09 0.68
C GLY A 146 -2.58 -12.58 -0.54
N ARG A 147 -3.16 -13.77 -0.45
CA ARG A 147 -4.05 -14.34 -1.49
C ARG A 147 -5.52 -13.98 -1.31
N TYR A 148 -5.88 -13.26 -0.24
CA TYR A 148 -7.26 -12.90 0.02
C TYR A 148 -7.77 -11.94 -1.06
N ARG A 149 -9.01 -12.15 -1.49
CA ARG A 149 -9.71 -11.24 -2.39
C ARG A 149 -11.14 -11.09 -1.89
N SER A 150 -11.55 -9.84 -1.66
CA SER A 150 -12.92 -9.54 -1.29
C SER A 150 -13.90 -10.05 -2.35
N SER A 151 -14.91 -10.83 -1.93
CA SER A 151 -15.99 -11.29 -2.81
C SER A 151 -16.91 -10.15 -3.26
N TYR A 152 -16.84 -8.99 -2.60
CA TYR A 152 -17.71 -7.84 -2.86
C TYR A 152 -16.88 -6.62 -3.26
N ARG A 153 -17.04 -6.16 -4.51
CA ARG A 153 -16.36 -4.95 -5.03
C ARG A 153 -16.54 -3.74 -4.11
N ASN A 154 -17.70 -3.65 -3.49
CA ASN A 154 -18.12 -2.55 -2.61
C ASN A 154 -17.39 -2.58 -1.26
N ARG A 155 -16.76 -3.69 -0.87
CA ARG A 155 -16.06 -3.85 0.41
C ARG A 155 -14.55 -3.95 0.27
N SER A 156 -14.08 -4.19 -0.97
CA SER A 156 -12.66 -4.20 -1.36
C SER A 156 -11.86 -3.03 -0.78
N TYR A 157 -12.44 -1.84 -0.71
CA TYR A 157 -11.72 -0.67 -0.21
C TYR A 157 -11.34 -0.77 1.28
N VAL A 158 -12.07 -1.55 2.08
CA VAL A 158 -11.80 -1.75 3.51
C VAL A 158 -11.07 -3.06 3.79
N GLU A 159 -11.39 -4.11 3.04
CA GLU A 159 -10.87 -5.45 3.31
C GLU A 159 -9.47 -5.70 2.71
N GLN A 160 -9.12 -4.98 1.63
CA GLN A 160 -7.86 -5.16 0.90
C GLN A 160 -6.74 -4.25 1.40
N THR A 161 -6.54 -4.27 2.72
CA THR A 161 -5.46 -3.58 3.42
C THR A 161 -4.65 -4.56 4.25
N GLY A 162 -3.41 -4.19 4.59
CA GLY A 162 -2.52 -5.02 5.39
C GLY A 162 -1.64 -4.23 6.34
N ASP A 163 -1.02 -4.97 7.24
CA ASP A 163 -0.04 -4.47 8.21
C ASP A 163 1.36 -4.42 7.59
N LEU A 164 1.66 -5.31 6.65
CA LEU A 164 2.90 -5.35 5.88
C LEU A 164 2.63 -4.93 4.43
N LYS A 165 3.57 -4.21 3.83
CA LYS A 165 3.55 -3.81 2.42
C LYS A 165 4.90 -4.08 1.80
N PHE A 166 4.87 -4.56 0.56
CA PHE A 166 6.03 -4.55 -0.31
C PHE A 166 5.57 -4.25 -1.73
N GLN A 167 6.19 -3.28 -2.37
CA GLN A 167 6.00 -2.97 -3.78
C GLN A 167 7.32 -2.57 -4.44
N MET A 168 7.43 -2.87 -5.72
CA MET A 168 8.52 -2.47 -6.59
C MET A 168 7.97 -2.05 -7.95
N ASN A 169 8.64 -1.09 -8.58
CA ASN A 169 8.33 -0.60 -9.90
C ASN A 169 9.63 -0.42 -10.67
N LEU A 170 9.67 -0.91 -11.90
CA LEU A 170 10.75 -0.68 -12.83
C LEU A 170 10.15 -0.07 -14.10
N GLU A 171 10.67 1.08 -14.53
CA GLU A 171 10.15 1.82 -15.66
C GLU A 171 11.28 2.28 -16.57
N TYR A 172 11.23 1.89 -17.84
CA TYR A 172 12.06 2.48 -18.89
C TYR A 172 11.32 3.67 -19.52
N ARG A 173 12.00 4.81 -19.63
CA ARG A 173 11.45 6.10 -20.10
C ARG A 173 12.21 6.58 -21.34
N PRO A 174 11.90 6.09 -22.55
CA PRO A 174 12.48 6.58 -23.78
C PRO A 174 11.94 7.96 -24.16
N HIS A 175 12.80 8.81 -24.70
CA HIS A 175 12.36 10.00 -25.42
C HIS A 175 11.74 9.61 -26.77
N LEU A 176 10.57 10.16 -27.09
CA LEU A 176 9.92 9.93 -28.37
C LEU A 176 10.09 11.14 -29.30
N LEU A 177 9.49 12.28 -28.95
CA LEU A 177 9.54 13.50 -29.76
C LEU A 177 9.20 14.72 -28.90
N GLY A 178 9.96 15.82 -29.02
CA GLY A 178 9.62 17.09 -28.37
C GLY A 178 9.52 16.93 -26.84
N SER A 179 8.36 17.20 -26.25
CA SER A 179 8.10 16.99 -24.82
C SER A 179 7.41 15.66 -24.50
N LEU A 180 7.32 14.74 -25.46
CA LEU A 180 6.69 13.44 -25.32
C LEU A 180 7.72 12.34 -25.03
N TYR A 181 7.48 11.61 -23.95
CA TYR A 181 8.23 10.44 -23.53
C TYR A 181 7.32 9.22 -23.50
N GLY A 182 7.88 8.08 -23.87
CA GLY A 182 7.24 6.79 -23.68
C GLY A 182 7.51 6.25 -22.29
N ALA A 183 6.81 5.19 -21.92
CA ALA A 183 7.37 4.24 -20.99
C ALA A 183 6.90 2.82 -21.19
N VAL A 184 7.74 1.93 -20.70
CA VAL A 184 7.45 0.51 -20.51
C VAL A 184 7.74 0.20 -19.06
N PHE A 185 6.82 -0.46 -18.37
CA PHE A 185 6.96 -0.70 -16.95
C PHE A 185 6.66 -2.12 -16.52
N LEU A 186 7.23 -2.49 -15.38
CA LEU A 186 6.99 -3.71 -14.63
C LEU A 186 6.77 -3.33 -13.16
N ASP A 187 5.58 -3.60 -12.67
CA ASP A 187 5.14 -3.28 -11.31
C ASP A 187 4.85 -4.58 -10.57
N ALA A 188 5.31 -4.69 -9.34
CA ALA A 188 4.98 -5.81 -8.48
C ALA A 188 4.66 -5.33 -7.06
N GLY A 189 3.74 -5.99 -6.38
CA GLY A 189 3.49 -5.67 -4.98
C GLY A 189 2.37 -6.49 -4.36
N ASN A 190 2.35 -6.48 -3.03
CA ASN A 190 1.24 -6.96 -2.24
C ASN A 190 1.29 -6.33 -0.83
N VAL A 191 0.19 -6.50 -0.09
CA VAL A 191 0.09 -6.26 1.34
C VAL A 191 -0.24 -7.55 2.05
N TRP A 192 0.06 -7.65 3.35
CA TRP A 192 -0.24 -8.84 4.16
C TRP A 192 -0.66 -8.44 5.56
N THR A 193 -1.38 -9.31 6.26
CA THR A 193 -1.60 -9.19 7.70
C THR A 193 -0.43 -9.80 8.45
N LEU A 194 -0.04 -9.19 9.58
CA LEU A 194 0.99 -9.79 10.45
C LEU A 194 0.43 -10.96 11.26
N HIS A 195 -0.83 -10.82 11.67
CA HIS A 195 -1.55 -11.79 12.46
C HIS A 195 -2.56 -12.55 11.60
N HIS A 196 -2.87 -13.77 12.03
CA HIS A 196 -3.93 -14.55 11.41
C HIS A 196 -5.29 -13.87 11.61
N ASP A 197 -6.07 -13.75 10.54
CA ASP A 197 -7.39 -13.14 10.53
C ASP A 197 -8.36 -14.11 9.85
N THR A 198 -9.33 -14.63 10.61
CA THR A 198 -10.32 -15.60 10.13
C THR A 198 -11.25 -15.00 9.08
N GLY A 199 -11.45 -13.67 9.08
CA GLY A 199 -12.24 -12.99 8.05
C GLY A 199 -11.48 -12.79 6.72
N ARG A 200 -10.15 -12.98 6.73
CA ARG A 200 -9.26 -12.76 5.58
C ARG A 200 -8.27 -13.91 5.41
N GLU A 201 -8.80 -15.13 5.27
CA GLU A 201 -7.99 -16.33 5.15
C GLU A 201 -6.96 -16.25 4.01
N GLY A 202 -5.71 -16.61 4.32
CA GLY A 202 -4.59 -16.50 3.37
C GLY A 202 -4.02 -15.08 3.23
N GLY A 203 -4.48 -14.11 4.03
CA GLY A 203 -3.91 -12.77 4.10
C GLY A 203 -2.63 -12.66 4.93
N GLN A 204 -2.36 -13.63 5.79
CA GLN A 204 -1.20 -13.62 6.68
C GLN A 204 0.11 -13.71 5.91
N PHE A 205 1.10 -12.91 6.33
CA PHE A 205 2.44 -12.98 5.79
C PHE A 205 3.11 -14.31 6.16
N VAL A 206 3.47 -15.07 5.14
CA VAL A 206 4.30 -16.27 5.28
C VAL A 206 5.43 -16.16 4.26
N PHE A 207 6.67 -16.06 4.73
CA PHE A 207 7.83 -15.76 3.89
C PHE A 207 7.96 -16.69 2.67
N LYS A 208 7.70 -18.00 2.84
CA LYS A 208 7.75 -19.00 1.76
C LYS A 208 6.72 -18.75 0.64
N ASP A 209 5.63 -18.08 0.96
CA ASP A 209 4.51 -17.83 0.04
C ASP A 209 4.51 -16.39 -0.50
N ALA A 210 5.26 -15.47 0.13
CA ALA A 210 5.28 -14.05 -0.21
C ALA A 210 5.57 -13.78 -1.70
N PHE A 211 6.55 -14.47 -2.29
CA PHE A 211 6.86 -14.33 -3.71
C PHE A 211 5.75 -14.85 -4.62
N LYS A 212 5.09 -15.97 -4.26
CA LYS A 212 3.96 -16.53 -5.03
C LYS A 212 2.72 -15.64 -4.93
N GLN A 213 2.58 -14.94 -3.81
CA GLN A 213 1.52 -13.99 -3.54
C GLN A 213 1.85 -12.58 -4.03
N MET A 214 2.91 -12.35 -4.80
CA MET A 214 3.16 -11.02 -5.36
C MET A 214 2.18 -10.76 -6.51
N ALA A 215 1.43 -9.66 -6.55
CA ALA A 215 0.78 -9.29 -7.80
C ALA A 215 1.82 -8.72 -8.76
N LEU A 216 1.71 -9.05 -10.05
CA LEU A 216 2.62 -8.56 -11.08
C LEU A 216 1.82 -7.95 -12.23
N GLY A 217 2.22 -6.77 -12.67
CA GLY A 217 1.67 -6.07 -13.81
C GLY A 217 2.78 -5.52 -14.69
N THR A 218 2.54 -5.48 -16.00
CA THR A 218 3.37 -4.74 -16.94
C THR A 218 2.51 -3.72 -17.67
N GLY A 219 3.09 -2.93 -18.56
CA GLY A 219 2.32 -2.03 -19.38
C GLY A 219 3.16 -1.03 -20.13
N VAL A 220 2.46 -0.18 -20.86
CA VAL A 220 3.03 0.92 -21.62
C VAL A 220 2.34 2.21 -21.24
N GLY A 221 3.03 3.34 -21.41
CA GLY A 221 2.40 4.62 -21.20
C GLY A 221 3.05 5.76 -21.96
N LEU A 222 2.38 6.90 -21.95
CA LEU A 222 2.82 8.15 -22.52
C LEU A 222 2.93 9.20 -21.42
N ARG A 223 3.99 10.00 -21.50
CA ARG A 223 4.36 11.03 -20.55
C ARG A 223 4.56 12.32 -21.33
N TYR A 224 3.71 13.31 -21.09
CA TYR A 224 3.83 14.62 -21.73
C TYR A 224 4.30 15.66 -20.71
N ASP A 225 5.48 16.22 -20.95
CA ASP A 225 6.08 17.23 -20.09
C ASP A 225 5.57 18.63 -20.45
N LEU A 226 4.80 19.23 -19.54
CA LEU A 226 4.28 20.60 -19.67
C LEU A 226 5.22 21.65 -19.05
N GLY A 227 6.36 21.24 -18.49
CA GLY A 227 7.35 22.09 -17.82
C GLY A 227 7.11 22.28 -16.32
N PHE A 228 5.85 22.33 -15.87
CA PHE A 228 5.48 22.46 -14.45
C PHE A 228 5.00 21.14 -13.85
N PHE A 229 4.37 20.28 -14.63
CA PHE A 229 4.11 18.89 -14.29
C PHE A 229 4.06 18.00 -15.54
N MET A 230 4.11 16.69 -15.32
CA MET A 230 3.99 15.69 -16.36
C MET A 230 2.57 15.11 -16.38
N LEU A 231 1.93 15.08 -17.54
CA LEU A 231 0.71 14.31 -17.75
C LEU A 231 1.05 12.87 -18.11
N ARG A 232 0.29 11.93 -17.58
CA ARG A 232 0.53 10.50 -17.78
C ARG A 232 -0.72 9.77 -18.21
N ILE A 233 -0.56 8.95 -19.25
CA ILE A 233 -1.54 7.95 -19.66
C ILE A 233 -0.83 6.61 -19.58
N ASP A 234 -1.28 5.72 -18.69
CA ASP A 234 -0.71 4.39 -18.53
C ASP A 234 -1.77 3.34 -18.84
N TRP A 235 -1.41 2.39 -19.71
CA TRP A 235 -2.16 1.17 -19.95
C TRP A 235 -1.43 0.01 -19.28
N GLY A 236 -2.00 -0.45 -18.16
CA GLY A 236 -1.50 -1.58 -17.38
C GLY A 236 -2.16 -2.89 -17.81
N ILE A 237 -1.36 -3.94 -17.86
CA ILE A 237 -1.72 -5.32 -18.16
C ILE A 237 -1.26 -6.18 -17.00
N ALA A 238 -2.20 -6.79 -16.29
CA ALA A 238 -1.91 -7.73 -15.23
C ALA A 238 -1.26 -9.00 -15.83
N LEU A 239 -0.23 -9.51 -15.17
CA LEU A 239 0.45 -10.75 -15.53
C LEU A 239 0.14 -11.84 -14.51
N HIS A 240 0.26 -11.51 -13.23
CA HIS A 240 0.06 -12.44 -12.13
C HIS A 240 -0.81 -11.82 -11.04
N VAL A 241 -1.77 -12.59 -10.54
CA VAL A 241 -2.61 -12.23 -9.38
C VAL A 241 -2.38 -13.21 -8.23
N PRO A 242 -2.47 -12.76 -6.98
CA PRO A 242 -2.13 -13.61 -5.84
C PRO A 242 -3.25 -14.56 -5.40
N TYR A 243 -4.46 -14.36 -5.91
CA TYR A 243 -5.66 -15.13 -5.61
C TYR A 243 -5.95 -16.18 -6.70
N GLU A 244 -6.81 -17.14 -6.39
CA GLU A 244 -7.15 -18.23 -7.31
C GLU A 244 -8.01 -17.74 -8.49
N THR A 245 -7.64 -18.19 -9.69
CA THR A 245 -8.31 -17.85 -10.97
C THR A 245 -8.67 -19.10 -11.79
N GLY A 246 -8.37 -20.29 -11.27
CA GLY A 246 -8.46 -21.55 -12.00
C GLY A 246 -7.29 -21.84 -12.96
N LYS A 247 -6.35 -20.90 -13.16
CA LYS A 247 -5.13 -21.10 -13.95
C LYS A 247 -3.90 -21.17 -13.05
N ARG A 248 -2.92 -22.00 -13.41
CA ARG A 248 -1.63 -22.15 -12.71
C ARG A 248 -0.50 -21.54 -13.56
N GLY A 249 0.55 -21.06 -12.89
CA GLY A 249 1.76 -20.52 -13.53
C GLY A 249 1.91 -19.02 -13.35
N PHE A 250 2.94 -18.47 -14.00
CA PHE A 250 3.30 -17.05 -13.92
C PHE A 250 2.25 -16.12 -14.57
N TYR A 251 1.63 -16.58 -15.65
CA TYR A 251 0.46 -15.91 -16.22
C TYR A 251 -0.80 -16.66 -15.79
N ASN A 252 -1.53 -16.13 -14.83
CA ASN A 252 -2.69 -16.81 -14.23
C ASN A 252 -4.00 -16.06 -14.43
N ILE A 253 -4.15 -15.26 -15.49
CA ILE A 253 -5.38 -14.49 -15.73
C ILE A 253 -6.32 -15.24 -16.68
N SER A 254 -7.59 -15.34 -16.30
CA SER A 254 -8.61 -16.10 -17.03
C SER A 254 -8.96 -15.45 -18.37
N LYS A 255 -9.28 -14.15 -18.36
CA LYS A 255 -9.64 -13.35 -19.53
C LYS A 255 -8.72 -12.13 -19.67
N LEU A 256 -8.27 -11.85 -20.89
CA LEU A 256 -7.45 -10.68 -21.17
C LEU A 256 -8.21 -9.37 -20.86
N SER A 257 -9.53 -9.33 -21.09
CA SER A 257 -10.38 -8.17 -20.74
C SER A 257 -10.26 -7.76 -19.28
N ASP A 258 -10.07 -8.73 -18.39
CA ASP A 258 -10.03 -8.53 -16.94
C ASP A 258 -8.62 -8.17 -16.46
N ALA A 259 -7.63 -8.23 -17.36
CA ALA A 259 -6.23 -7.91 -17.09
C ALA A 259 -5.88 -6.44 -17.37
N ASN A 260 -6.76 -5.68 -18.04
CA ASN A 260 -6.42 -4.34 -18.52
C ASN A 260 -6.94 -3.26 -17.57
N THR A 261 -6.07 -2.29 -17.25
CA THR A 261 -6.43 -1.09 -16.51
C THR A 261 -5.86 0.14 -17.19
N PHE A 262 -6.64 1.22 -17.26
CA PHE A 262 -6.23 2.51 -17.78
C PHE A 262 -6.16 3.55 -16.67
N HIS A 263 -5.08 4.32 -16.65
CA HIS A 263 -4.87 5.38 -15.68
C HIS A 263 -4.50 6.69 -16.38
N LEU A 264 -5.13 7.77 -15.91
CA LEU A 264 -4.75 9.15 -16.18
C LEU A 264 -4.23 9.74 -14.87
N ALA A 265 -3.03 10.31 -14.87
CA ALA A 265 -2.40 10.86 -13.67
C ALA A 265 -1.54 12.10 -13.97
N ILE A 266 -1.22 12.84 -12.92
CA ILE A 266 -0.36 14.03 -12.94
C ILE A 266 0.88 13.76 -12.09
N GLY A 267 2.06 14.19 -12.57
CA GLY A 267 3.36 14.00 -11.90
C GLY A 267 4.04 12.70 -12.32
N LEU A 268 5.06 12.27 -11.59
CA LEU A 268 5.72 10.97 -11.81
C LEU A 268 5.03 9.86 -10.98
N PRO A 269 5.12 8.57 -11.39
CA PRO A 269 4.46 7.46 -10.70
C PRO A 269 4.98 7.18 -9.28
N PHE A 270 6.12 7.75 -8.90
CA PHE A 270 6.82 7.59 -7.62
C PHE A 270 8.04 8.52 -7.53
#